data_AF-A0A5K1GTJ7-F1
#
_entry.id   AF-A0A5K1GTJ7-F1
#
_cell.length_a   1.000
_cell.length_b   1.000
_cell.length_c   1.000
_cell.angle_alpha   90.00
_cell.angle_beta   90.00
_cell.angle_gamma   90.00
#
_symmetry.space_group_name_H-M   'P 1'
#
loop_
_entity.id
_entity.type
_entity.pdbx_description
1 polymer ?
#
loop_
_entity_poly.entity_id
_entity_poly.type
_entity_poly.pdbx_seq_one_letter_code
_entity_poly.pdbx_strand_id
1 'polypeptide(L)' 'VDFEISNGHTEPMIHSSLDDWKENMNILLQWSPFSTEEELMQQ' A
#
# COMPACT_ATOMS: atom_id res chain seq x y z
N VAL A 1 -16.08 2.64 3.08
CA VAL A 1 -15.78 1.31 2.50
C VAL A 1 -16.33 1.38 1.10
N ASP A 2 -15.42 1.39 0.13
CA ASP A 2 -15.76 1.51 -1.27
C ASP A 2 -15.95 0.12 -1.86
N PHE A 3 -16.82 0.03 -2.88
CA PHE A 3 -17.17 -1.23 -3.51
C PHE A 3 -17.10 -1.07 -5.02
N GLU A 4 -16.64 -2.12 -5.69
CA GLU A 4 -16.65 -2.21 -7.14
C GLU A 4 -17.68 -3.24 -7.61
N ILE A 5 -18.16 -3.09 -8.85
CA ILE A 5 -19.04 -4.07 -9.49
C ILE A 5 -18.17 -4.96 -10.37
N SER A 6 -17.92 -6.18 -9.90
CA SER A 6 -17.15 -7.20 -10.59
C SER A 6 -18.08 -8.38 -10.92
N ASN A 7 -18.22 -8.71 -12.21
CA ASN A 7 -19.13 -9.76 -12.71
C ASN A 7 -20.60 -9.68 -12.21
N GLY A 8 -21.12 -8.47 -12.03
CA GLY A 8 -22.51 -8.26 -11.59
C GLY A 8 -22.74 -8.44 -10.08
N HIS A 9 -21.67 -8.66 -9.32
CA HIS A 9 -21.68 -8.68 -7.86
C HIS A 9 -20.95 -7.47 -7.30
N THR A 10 -21.38 -7.01 -6.13
CA THR A 10 -20.73 -5.92 -5.39
C THR A 10 -19.66 -6.53 -4.50
N GLU A 11 -18.40 -6.21 -4.76
CA GLU A 11 -17.26 -6.70 -3.99
C GLU A 11 -16.57 -5.54 -3.25
N PRO A 12 -16.05 -5.76 -2.03
CA PRO A 12 -15.25 -4.75 -1.34
C PRO A 12 -14.04 -4.39 -2.20
N MET A 13 -13.86 -3.10 -2.49
CA MET A 13 -12.77 -2.66 -3.34
C MET A 13 -11.44 -2.81 -2.58
N ILE A 14 -10.58 -3.72 -3.04
CA ILE A 14 -9.23 -3.89 -2.48
C ILE A 14 -8.31 -2.87 -3.17
N HIS A 15 -8.08 -1.72 -2.54
CA HIS A 15 -7.25 -0.66 -3.10
C HIS A 15 -5.76 -1.02 -3.20
N SER A 16 -5.26 -1.85 -2.30
CA SER A 16 -3.95 -2.48 -2.38
C SER A 16 -3.94 -3.73 -1.51
N SER A 17 -3.16 -4.73 -1.91
CA SER A 17 -2.83 -5.84 -1.04
C SER A 17 -1.76 -5.43 -0.02
N LEU A 18 -1.56 -6.28 0.99
CA LEU A 18 -0.45 -6.13 1.93
C LEU A 18 0.91 -6.24 1.20
N ASP A 19 0.98 -7.02 0.13
CA ASP A 19 2.23 -7.20 -0.61
C ASP A 19 2.51 -5.98 -1.50
N ASP A 20 1.48 -5.38 -2.11
CA ASP A 20 1.61 -4.08 -2.80
C ASP A 20 2.09 -2.99 -1.84
N TRP A 21 1.60 -3.00 -0.60
CA TRP A 21 2.05 -2.08 0.43
C TRP A 21 3.54 -2.26 0.75
N LYS A 22 4.00 -3.50 0.94
CA LYS A 22 5.42 -3.80 1.22
C LYS A 22 6.31 -3.40 0.06
N GLU A 23 5.88 -3.66 -1.18
CA GLU A 23 6.65 -3.28 -2.37
C GLU A 23 6.77 -1.76 -2.49
N ASN A 24 5.66 -1.04 -2.30
CA ASN A 24 5.67 0.43 -2.25
C ASN A 24 6.56 0.97 -1.13
N MET A 25 6.54 0.34 0.05
CA MET A 25 7.41 0.72 1.18
C MET A 25 8.89 0.54 0.84
N ASN A 26 9.26 -0.57 0.19
CA ASN A 26 10.64 -0.81 -0.24
C ASN A 26 11.10 0.23 -1.26
N ILE A 27 10.24 0.57 -2.22
CA ILE A 27 10.53 1.63 -3.21
C ILE A 27 10.75 2.96 -2.49
N LEU A 28 9.87 3.33 -1.56
CA LEU A 28 10.02 4.56 -0.78
C LEU A 28 11.35 4.60 -0.04
N LEU A 29 11.70 3.55 0.70
CA LEU A 29 12.98 3.48 1.43
C LEU A 29 14.19 3.58 0.50
N GLN A 30 14.15 2.92 -0.67
CA GLN A 30 15.25 2.96 -1.65
C GLN A 30 15.56 4.38 -2.15
N TRP A 31 14.54 5.22 -2.34
CA TRP A 31 14.69 6.56 -2.89
C TRP A 31 14.67 7.67 -1.83
N SER A 32 14.35 7.33 -0.58
CA SER A 32 14.34 8.25 0.55
C SER A 32 15.71 8.29 1.26
N PRO A 33 15.95 9.28 2.13
CA PRO A 33 17.13 9.28 3.00
C PRO A 33 17.00 8.36 4.23
N PHE A 34 15.92 7.58 4.35
CA PHE A 34 15.66 6.70 5.49
C PHE A 34 15.99 5.25 5.16
N SER A 35 16.61 4.56 6.10
CA SER A 35 16.99 3.15 5.95
C SER A 35 15.90 2.20 6.43
N THR A 36 14.95 2.70 7.23
CA THR A 36 13.87 1.88 7.81
C THR A 36 12.53 2.62 7.83
N GLU A 37 11.44 1.85 7.89
CA GLU A 37 10.09 2.38 8.07
C GLU A 37 9.97 3.18 9.38
N GLU A 38 10.61 2.73 10.46
CA GLU A 38 10.59 3.44 11.74
C GLU A 38 11.24 4.82 11.66
N GLU A 39 12.39 4.94 10.98
CA GLU A 39 13.05 6.22 10.73
C GLU A 39 12.18 7.16 9.88
N LEU A 40 11.51 6.63 8.85
CA LEU A 40 10.59 7.37 8.00
C LEU A 40 9.39 7.91 8.81
N MET A 41 8.85 7.12 9.73
CA MET A 41 7.67 7.49 10.53
C MET A 41 7.98 8.49 11.66
N GLN A 42 9.26 8.74 11.97
CA GLN A 42 9.70 9.70 12.98
C GLN A 42 9.96 11.12 12.42
N GLN A 43 9.66 11.37 11.15
CA GLN A 43 9.79 12.67 10.49
C GLN A 43 8.82 13.76 11.00
#